data_AF-A0A397AJR4-F1
#
_entry.id   AF-A0A397AJR4-F1
#
_cell.length_a   1.000
_cell.length_b   1.000
_cell.length_c   1.000
_cell.angle_alpha   90.00
_cell.angle_beta   90.00
_cell.angle_gamma   90.00
#
_symmetry.space_group_name_H-M   'P 1'
#
loop_
_entity.id
_entity.type
_entity.pdbx_description
1 polymer ?
#
loop_
_entity_poly.entity_id
_entity_poly.type
_entity_poly.pdbx_seq_one_letter_code
_entity_poly.pdbx_strand_id
1 'polypeptide(L)'
;MGGSNNKAERDITTILVTALAAFELMIAVAKFPALSFLEFKRNRDMPGHFLNSNRPMCQIQAYVLDVFMLQAVLWNGYLAFNLLRVVVYRDSNKALMGRFWKYFFCTTMFTVLWGLSAALPIWPDDRNRLDSLFGYAKFFCWIQETRYIAIRFIPFVVATLLFIVAVTIKVRRV
;
A
#
# COMPACT_ATOMS: atom_id res chain seq x y z
N MET A 1 -18.93 -41.18 -21.23
CA MET A 1 -19.20 -40.18 -20.17
C MET A 1 -17.86 -39.68 -19.64
N GLY A 2 -17.25 -38.72 -20.33
CA GLY A 2 -15.99 -38.11 -19.93
C GLY A 2 -16.27 -36.87 -19.10
N GLY A 3 -16.18 -36.99 -17.78
CA GLY A 3 -16.20 -35.85 -16.89
C GLY A 3 -14.95 -35.00 -17.12
N SER A 4 -15.07 -34.00 -17.99
CA SER A 4 -14.10 -32.91 -18.10
C SER A 4 -14.12 -32.17 -16.77
N ASN A 5 -13.17 -32.53 -15.89
CA ASN A 5 -12.79 -31.70 -14.77
C ASN A 5 -12.33 -30.36 -15.34
N ASN A 6 -13.25 -29.41 -15.43
CA ASN A 6 -12.97 -27.99 -15.56
C ASN A 6 -12.24 -27.55 -14.28
N LYS A 7 -10.96 -27.94 -14.16
CA LYS A 7 -9.98 -27.10 -13.47
C LYS A 7 -9.93 -25.84 -14.32
N ALA A 8 -10.84 -24.91 -14.03
CA ALA A 8 -10.79 -23.56 -14.55
C ALA A 8 -9.35 -23.11 -14.35
N GLU A 9 -8.62 -22.99 -15.45
CA GLU A 9 -7.24 -22.53 -15.46
C GLU A 9 -7.28 -21.18 -14.75
N ARG A 10 -6.81 -21.14 -13.51
CA ARG A 10 -6.96 -19.98 -12.64
C ARG A 10 -6.11 -18.88 -13.24
N ASP A 11 -6.76 -17.98 -13.99
CA ASP A 11 -6.08 -16.87 -14.65
C ASP A 11 -5.34 -16.08 -13.58
N ILE A 12 -4.04 -15.92 -13.79
CA ILE A 12 -3.14 -15.27 -12.85
C ILE A 12 -3.57 -13.83 -12.65
N THR A 13 -4.11 -13.20 -13.68
CA THR A 13 -4.70 -11.87 -13.63
C THR A 13 -5.78 -11.76 -12.54
N THR A 14 -6.64 -12.77 -12.41
CA THR A 14 -7.67 -12.82 -11.36
C THR A 14 -7.05 -12.90 -9.96
N ILE A 15 -5.96 -13.65 -9.81
CA ILE A 15 -5.24 -13.76 -8.52
C ILE A 15 -4.60 -12.41 -8.16
N LEU A 16 -3.99 -11.72 -9.12
CA LEU A 16 -3.42 -10.38 -8.93
C LEU A 16 -4.50 -9.37 -8.49
N VAL A 17 -5.62 -9.34 -9.20
CA VAL A 17 -6.74 -8.43 -8.91
C VAL A 17 -7.34 -8.74 -7.53
N THR A 18 -7.46 -10.02 -7.18
CA THR A 18 -7.96 -10.44 -5.86
C THR A 18 -7.00 -10.01 -4.74
N ALA A 19 -5.68 -10.14 -4.95
CA ALA A 19 -4.68 -9.67 -4.00
C ALA A 19 -4.74 -8.14 -3.81
N LEU A 20 -4.85 -7.38 -4.90
CA LEU A 20 -5.00 -5.93 -4.85
C LEU A 20 -6.28 -5.53 -4.10
N ALA A 21 -7.41 -6.19 -4.39
CA ALA A 21 -8.67 -5.95 -3.69
C ALA A 21 -8.56 -6.23 -2.18
N ALA A 22 -7.82 -7.28 -1.79
CA ALA A 22 -7.55 -7.56 -0.38
C ALA A 22 -6.74 -6.44 0.29
N PHE A 23 -5.74 -5.86 -0.38
CA PHE A 23 -4.98 -4.73 0.16
C PHE A 23 -5.86 -3.48 0.32
N GLU A 24 -6.67 -3.14 -0.67
CA GLU A 24 -7.61 -2.02 -0.60
C GLU A 24 -8.66 -2.22 0.53
N LEU A 25 -9.14 -3.45 0.71
CA LEU A 25 -10.03 -3.79 1.81
C LEU A 25 -9.35 -3.59 3.17
N MET A 26 -8.09 -4.00 3.31
CA MET A 26 -7.32 -3.75 4.54
C MET A 26 -7.12 -2.25 4.81
N ILE A 27 -6.90 -1.44 3.78
CA ILE A 27 -6.83 0.03 3.90
C ILE A 27 -8.19 0.57 4.39
N ALA A 28 -9.30 0.11 3.82
CA ALA A 28 -10.63 0.53 4.24
C ALA A 28 -10.92 0.16 5.70
N VAL A 29 -10.60 -1.08 6.11
CA VAL A 29 -10.72 -1.55 7.50
C VAL A 29 -9.85 -0.70 8.44
N ALA A 30 -8.61 -0.41 8.06
CA ALA A 30 -7.72 0.43 8.87
C ALA A 30 -8.18 1.89 8.94
N LYS A 31 -8.94 2.39 7.97
CA LYS A 31 -9.59 3.72 8.04
C LYS A 31 -10.90 3.68 8.82
N PHE A 32 -11.52 2.52 9.03
CA PHE A 32 -12.82 2.42 9.70
C PHE A 32 -12.85 3.00 11.13
N PRO A 33 -11.80 2.86 11.97
CA PRO A 33 -11.72 3.53 13.27
C PRO A 33 -11.77 5.06 13.20
N ALA A 34 -11.56 5.67 12.03
CA ALA A 34 -11.74 7.11 11.82
C ALA A 34 -13.18 7.52 11.45
N LEU A 35 -14.05 6.56 11.15
CA LEU A 35 -15.45 6.78 10.78
C LEU A 35 -16.42 6.61 11.96
N SER A 36 -15.99 6.00 13.07
CA SER A 36 -16.74 6.14 14.31
C SER A 36 -16.71 7.62 14.69
N PHE A 37 -17.86 8.17 15.09
CA PHE A 37 -18.07 9.57 15.46
C PHE A 37 -17.21 9.99 16.67
N LEU A 38 -15.89 10.02 16.50
CA LEU A 38 -14.92 10.34 17.52
C LEU A 38 -14.98 11.84 17.75
N GLU A 39 -15.20 12.22 19.00
CA GLU A 39 -15.15 13.61 19.44
C GLU A 39 -13.78 14.20 19.08
N PHE A 40 -13.78 15.08 18.08
CA PHE A 40 -12.61 15.83 17.71
C PHE A 40 -12.24 16.81 18.83
N LYS A 41 -11.33 16.42 19.74
CA LYS A 41 -10.85 17.33 20.78
C LYS A 41 -9.93 18.38 20.17
N ARG A 42 -10.25 19.65 20.43
CA ARG A 42 -9.39 20.80 20.14
C ARG A 42 -8.32 20.87 21.22
N ASN A 43 -7.07 20.63 20.85
CA ASN A 43 -5.95 20.81 21.77
C ASN A 43 -5.65 22.32 21.91
N ARG A 44 -5.37 22.82 23.12
CA ARG A 44 -5.10 24.27 23.34
C ARG A 44 -3.79 24.72 22.69
N ASP A 45 -2.86 23.80 22.46
CA ASP A 45 -1.49 24.10 22.01
C ASP A 45 -1.23 23.80 20.52
N MET A 46 -2.20 23.25 19.78
CA MET A 46 -2.10 23.06 18.33
C MET A 46 -3.44 23.34 17.64
N PRO A 47 -3.47 24.13 16.55
CA PRO A 47 -4.69 24.36 15.78
C PRO A 47 -5.06 23.07 15.02
N GLY A 48 -5.95 22.27 15.58
CA GLY A 48 -6.42 21.04 14.93
C GLY A 48 -7.44 20.27 15.75
N HIS A 49 -8.31 19.56 15.04
CA HIS A 49 -9.23 18.54 15.55
C HIS A 49 -8.49 17.20 15.43
N PHE A 50 -8.15 16.55 16.56
CA PHE A 50 -7.40 15.29 16.55
C PHE A 50 -8.27 14.13 17.03
N LEU A 51 -8.00 12.94 16.49
CA LEU A 51 -8.66 11.70 16.87
C LEU A 51 -8.31 11.35 18.32
N ASN A 52 -9.29 11.21 19.21
CA ASN A 52 -9.04 10.74 20.58
C ASN A 52 -8.96 9.21 20.61
N SER A 53 -7.85 8.65 20.12
CA SER A 53 -7.56 7.21 20.16
C SER A 53 -6.46 6.90 21.16
N ASN A 54 -6.45 5.70 21.74
CA ASN A 54 -5.32 5.25 22.54
C ASN A 54 -4.04 5.28 21.68
N ARG A 55 -2.96 5.92 22.16
CA ARG A 55 -1.66 6.00 21.47
C ARG A 55 -1.21 4.70 20.78
N PRO A 56 -1.27 3.51 21.41
CA PRO A 56 -0.90 2.27 20.73
C PRO A 56 -1.82 1.88 19.57
N MET A 57 -3.13 2.11 19.69
CA MET A 57 -4.08 1.84 18.60
C MET A 57 -3.85 2.77 17.41
N CYS A 58 -3.50 4.03 17.68
CA CYS A 58 -3.13 5.00 16.65
C CYS A 58 -1.86 4.56 15.88
N GLN A 59 -0.84 4.09 16.58
CA GLN A 59 0.38 3.58 15.95
C GLN A 59 0.12 2.31 15.11
N ILE A 60 -0.70 1.39 15.60
CA ILE A 60 -1.08 0.18 14.86
C ILE A 60 -1.84 0.57 13.59
N GLN A 61 -2.82 1.47 13.70
CA GLN A 61 -3.56 1.98 12.54
C GLN A 61 -2.64 2.62 11.51
N ALA A 62 -1.75 3.50 11.95
CA ALA A 62 -0.80 4.21 11.08
C ALA A 62 0.15 3.24 10.37
N TYR A 63 0.67 2.24 11.08
CA TYR A 63 1.53 1.21 10.51
C TYR A 63 0.80 0.37 9.46
N VAL A 64 -0.41 -0.11 9.77
CA VAL A 64 -1.23 -0.88 8.83
C VAL A 64 -1.52 -0.06 7.59
N LEU A 65 -1.88 1.21 7.73
CA LEU A 65 -2.10 2.10 6.59
C LEU A 65 -0.84 2.28 5.75
N ASP A 66 0.31 2.54 6.38
CA ASP A 66 1.57 2.75 5.66
C ASP A 66 1.96 1.52 4.82
N VAL A 67 1.89 0.33 5.43
CA VAL A 67 2.20 -0.94 4.77
C VAL A 67 1.25 -1.20 3.60
N PHE A 68 -0.07 -1.17 3.83
CA PHE A 68 -1.03 -1.56 2.80
C PHE A 68 -1.22 -0.51 1.71
N MET A 69 -1.12 0.80 2.02
CA MET A 69 -1.15 1.84 0.99
C MET A 69 0.06 1.72 0.05
N LEU A 70 1.25 1.49 0.59
CA LEU A 70 2.45 1.29 -0.24
C LEU A 70 2.36 -0.03 -1.02
N GLN A 71 1.84 -1.10 -0.40
CA GLN A 71 1.60 -2.38 -1.05
C GLN A 71 0.65 -2.21 -2.25
N ALA A 72 -0.48 -1.52 -2.08
CA ALA A 72 -1.43 -1.24 -3.15
C ALA A 72 -0.79 -0.45 -4.31
N VAL A 73 0.02 0.57 -4.01
CA VAL A 73 0.76 1.34 -5.02
C VAL A 73 1.71 0.44 -5.82
N LEU A 74 2.52 -0.39 -5.17
CA LEU A 74 3.44 -1.29 -5.84
C LEU A 74 2.69 -2.35 -6.68
N TRP A 75 1.58 -2.86 -6.16
CA TRP A 75 0.77 -3.87 -6.85
C TRP A 75 0.04 -3.34 -8.08
N ASN A 76 -0.35 -2.06 -8.11
CA ASN A 76 -0.84 -1.41 -9.33
C ASN A 76 0.24 -1.41 -10.44
N GLY A 77 1.49 -1.12 -10.08
CA GLY A 77 2.61 -1.22 -11.02
C GLY A 77 2.87 -2.64 -11.49
N TYR A 78 2.81 -3.61 -10.58
CA TYR A 78 2.98 -5.02 -10.92
C TYR A 78 1.86 -5.56 -11.82
N LEU A 79 0.61 -5.12 -11.63
CA LEU A 79 -0.50 -5.46 -12.52
C LEU A 79 -0.24 -4.97 -13.95
N ALA A 80 0.26 -3.74 -14.11
CA ALA A 80 0.68 -3.24 -15.41
C ALA A 80 1.84 -4.06 -15.98
N PHE A 81 2.85 -4.39 -15.17
CA PHE A 81 3.96 -5.25 -15.63
C PHE A 81 3.47 -6.64 -16.09
N ASN A 82 2.50 -7.22 -15.38
CA ASN A 82 1.87 -8.48 -15.75
C ASN A 82 1.17 -8.36 -17.11
N LEU A 83 0.40 -7.29 -17.33
CA LEU A 83 -0.23 -7.00 -18.62
C LEU A 83 0.80 -6.90 -19.76
N LEU A 84 1.91 -6.19 -19.53
CA LEU A 84 3.00 -6.10 -20.50
C LEU A 84 3.57 -7.49 -20.86
N ARG A 85 3.77 -8.34 -19.85
CA ARG A 85 4.32 -9.68 -20.03
C ARG A 85 3.38 -10.60 -20.80
N VAL A 86 2.07 -10.50 -20.55
CA VAL A 86 1.05 -11.29 -21.26
C VAL A 86 0.91 -10.82 -22.71
N VAL A 87 0.75 -9.51 -22.93
CA VAL A 87 0.41 -8.98 -24.26
C VAL A 87 1.64 -8.92 -25.18
N VAL A 88 2.74 -8.34 -24.69
CA VAL A 88 3.92 -8.06 -25.52
C VAL A 88 4.89 -9.23 -25.53
N TYR A 89 5.19 -9.80 -24.35
CA TYR A 89 6.16 -10.89 -24.25
C TYR A 89 5.55 -12.28 -24.40
N ARG A 90 4.22 -12.40 -24.37
CA ARG A 90 3.47 -13.68 -24.49
C ARG A 90 4.01 -14.78 -23.57
N ASP A 91 4.36 -14.40 -22.33
CA ASP A 91 4.82 -15.36 -21.33
C ASP A 91 3.69 -16.35 -20.97
N SER A 92 4.03 -17.62 -20.73
CA SER A 92 3.06 -18.64 -20.33
C SER A 92 2.58 -18.48 -18.88
N ASN A 93 1.35 -18.91 -18.58
CA ASN A 93 0.77 -18.87 -17.24
C ASN A 93 1.66 -19.56 -16.19
N LYS A 94 2.27 -20.70 -16.51
CA LYS A 94 3.18 -21.39 -15.57
C LYS A 94 4.36 -20.52 -15.15
N ALA A 95 4.94 -19.76 -16.08
CA ALA A 95 6.05 -18.86 -15.81
C ALA A 95 5.62 -17.64 -14.98
N LEU A 96 4.44 -17.08 -15.26
CA LEU A 96 3.87 -15.98 -14.47
C LEU A 96 3.61 -16.42 -13.02
N MET A 97 3.02 -17.60 -12.80
CA MET A 97 2.65 -18.08 -11.47
C MET A 97 3.88 -18.34 -10.60
N GLY A 98 4.96 -18.86 -11.18
CA GLY A 98 6.23 -19.04 -10.47
C GLY A 98 6.89 -17.72 -10.06
N ARG A 99 6.63 -16.63 -10.80
CA ARG A 99 7.14 -15.29 -10.46
C ARG A 99 6.23 -14.54 -9.49
N PHE A 100 4.91 -14.77 -9.54
CA PHE A 100 3.93 -14.15 -8.65
C PHE A 100 4.36 -14.24 -7.19
N TRP A 101 4.67 -15.44 -6.70
CA TRP A 101 5.09 -15.63 -5.31
C TRP A 101 6.35 -14.86 -4.96
N LYS A 102 7.33 -14.79 -5.87
CA LYS A 102 8.55 -14.01 -5.65
C LYS A 102 8.24 -12.54 -5.47
N TYR A 103 7.44 -11.96 -6.37
CA TYR A 103 7.04 -10.56 -6.27
C TYR A 103 6.17 -10.28 -5.05
N PHE A 104 5.26 -11.20 -4.70
CA PHE A 104 4.44 -11.09 -3.49
C PHE A 104 5.29 -11.05 -2.22
N PHE A 105 6.25 -11.95 -2.06
CA PHE A 105 7.14 -11.95 -0.90
C PHE A 105 8.06 -10.73 -0.89
N CYS A 106 8.65 -10.35 -2.03
CA CYS A 106 9.53 -9.18 -2.10
C CYS A 106 8.79 -7.87 -1.78
N THR A 107 7.61 -7.65 -2.36
CA THR A 107 6.81 -6.44 -2.10
C THR A 107 6.35 -6.39 -0.64
N THR A 108 5.84 -7.50 -0.11
CA THR A 108 5.38 -7.58 1.28
C THR A 108 6.52 -7.36 2.27
N MET A 109 7.67 -8.01 2.06
CA MET A 109 8.84 -7.81 2.92
C MET A 109 9.32 -6.36 2.87
N PHE A 110 9.37 -5.78 1.67
CA PHE A 110 9.75 -4.37 1.50
C PHE A 110 8.79 -3.43 2.24
N THR A 111 7.46 -3.57 2.06
CA THR A 111 6.48 -2.68 2.69
C THR A 111 6.45 -2.82 4.21
N VAL A 112 6.59 -4.04 4.74
CA VAL A 112 6.74 -4.28 6.19
C VAL A 112 7.99 -3.63 6.76
N LEU A 113 9.15 -3.84 6.14
CA LEU A 113 10.41 -3.22 6.59
C LEU A 113 10.38 -1.70 6.45
N TRP A 114 9.77 -1.19 5.36
CA TRP A 114 9.59 0.23 5.15
C TRP A 114 8.66 0.84 6.21
N GLY A 115 7.54 0.20 6.52
CA GLY A 115 6.64 0.62 7.60
C GLY A 115 7.31 0.57 8.98
N LEU A 116 8.10 -0.46 9.26
CA LEU A 116 8.87 -0.57 10.50
C LEU A 116 9.89 0.56 10.63
N SER A 117 10.54 0.97 9.53
CA SER A 117 11.45 2.12 9.56
C SER A 117 10.75 3.42 9.98
N ALA A 118 9.45 3.59 9.69
CA ALA A 118 8.65 4.73 10.16
C ALA A 118 8.19 4.58 11.62
N ALA A 119 8.03 3.33 12.09
CA ALA A 119 7.66 3.04 13.47
C ALA A 119 8.80 3.34 14.46
N LEU A 120 10.05 3.15 14.05
CA LEU A 120 11.23 3.32 14.88
C LEU A 120 11.47 4.80 15.27
N PRO A 121 11.96 5.07 16.50
CA PRO A 121 12.32 6.42 16.95
C PRO A 121 13.69 6.82 16.41
N ILE A 122 13.84 6.85 15.09
CA ILE A 122 15.06 7.27 14.39
C ILE A 122 14.89 8.61 13.68
N TRP A 123 13.68 9.17 13.74
CA TRP A 123 13.32 10.38 13.03
C TRP A 123 13.30 11.56 14.00
N PRO A 124 14.05 12.62 13.72
CA PRO A 124 14.02 13.83 14.53
C PRO A 124 12.70 14.58 14.27
N ASP A 125 11.95 14.85 15.33
CA ASP A 125 10.82 15.78 15.31
C ASP A 125 11.32 17.25 15.33
N ASP A 126 10.43 18.22 15.12
CA ASP A 126 10.73 19.67 15.15
C ASP A 126 11.40 20.13 16.46
N ARG A 127 11.28 19.33 17.53
CA ARG A 127 11.93 19.54 18.83
C ARG A 127 13.22 18.74 19.02
N ASN A 128 13.80 18.17 17.96
CA ASN A 128 14.95 17.26 17.97
C ASN A 128 14.78 16.05 18.91
N ARG A 129 13.54 15.62 19.14
CA ARG A 129 13.26 14.38 19.86
C ARG A 129 13.18 13.22 18.86
N LEU A 130 13.78 12.11 19.22
CA LEU A 130 13.65 10.85 18.51
C LEU A 130 12.30 10.23 18.87
N ASP A 131 11.35 10.29 17.96
CA ASP A 131 10.01 9.75 18.15
C ASP A 131 9.55 8.98 16.91
N SER A 132 8.48 8.20 17.06
CA SER A 132 7.86 7.52 15.91
C SER A 132 7.33 8.56 14.91
N LEU A 133 7.43 8.26 13.60
CA LEU A 133 6.85 9.12 12.57
C LEU A 133 5.32 9.10 12.58
N PHE A 134 4.73 8.10 13.24
CA PHE A 134 3.30 7.88 13.31
C PHE A 134 2.65 8.73 14.40
N GLY A 135 1.59 9.41 14.02
CA GLY A 135 0.80 10.26 14.89
C GLY A 135 -0.57 10.54 14.32
N TYR A 136 -1.24 11.53 14.92
CA TYR A 136 -2.57 11.94 14.50
C TYR A 136 -2.47 12.82 13.25
N ALA A 137 -2.93 12.31 12.11
CA ALA A 137 -3.26 13.15 10.97
C ALA A 137 -4.70 13.68 11.11
N LYS A 138 -5.10 14.59 10.21
CA LYS A 138 -6.36 15.34 10.30
C LYS A 138 -7.63 14.47 10.48
N PHE A 139 -7.66 13.29 9.87
CA PHE A 139 -8.83 12.41 9.89
C PHE A 139 -8.54 10.99 10.38
N PHE A 140 -7.29 10.54 10.39
CA PHE A 140 -6.89 9.19 10.82
C PHE A 140 -5.46 9.22 11.32
N CYS A 141 -4.99 8.14 11.95
CA CYS A 141 -3.59 8.03 12.36
C CYS A 141 -2.71 7.61 11.18
N TRP A 142 -1.67 8.38 10.88
CA TRP A 142 -0.66 8.07 9.85
C TRP A 142 0.63 8.87 10.13
N ILE A 143 1.38 9.28 9.11
CA ILE A 143 2.56 10.13 9.25
C ILE A 143 2.10 11.55 9.65
N GLN A 144 2.62 12.04 10.77
CA GLN A 144 2.22 13.35 11.33
C GLN A 144 2.68 14.53 10.46
N GLU A 145 3.90 14.44 9.93
CA GLU A 145 4.55 15.54 9.24
C GLU A 145 4.47 15.41 7.72
N THR A 146 4.01 16.46 7.04
CA THR A 146 3.78 16.44 5.58
C THR A 146 5.08 16.26 4.80
N ARG A 147 6.20 16.78 5.32
CA ARG A 147 7.53 16.66 4.70
C ARG A 147 7.95 15.21 4.53
N TYR A 148 7.71 14.37 5.54
CA TYR A 148 8.07 12.97 5.47
C TYR A 148 7.15 12.16 4.55
N ILE A 149 5.87 12.53 4.45
CA ILE A 149 4.96 11.95 3.44
C ILE A 149 5.51 12.19 2.03
N ALA A 150 5.97 13.42 1.76
CA ALA A 150 6.49 13.81 0.46
C ALA A 150 7.74 13.04 0.04
N ILE A 151 8.56 12.61 1.00
CA ILE A 151 9.80 11.86 0.74
C ILE A 151 9.53 10.35 0.73
N ARG A 152 8.65 9.84 1.59
CA ARG A 152 8.50 8.40 1.82
C ARG A 152 7.39 7.74 1.02
N PHE A 153 6.39 8.49 0.55
CA PHE A 153 5.23 7.94 -0.13
C PHE A 153 5.09 8.45 -1.57
N ILE A 154 5.18 9.77 -1.76
CA ILE A 154 4.97 10.39 -3.10
C ILE A 154 5.90 9.84 -4.19
N PRO A 155 7.20 9.56 -3.95
CA PRO A 155 8.08 9.06 -5.00
C PRO A 155 7.63 7.70 -5.55
N PHE A 156 7.09 6.81 -4.68
CA PHE A 156 6.56 5.52 -5.11
C PHE A 156 5.31 5.69 -5.97
N VAL A 157 4.41 6.59 -5.59
CA VAL A 157 3.21 6.89 -6.38
C VAL A 157 3.58 7.42 -7.76
N VAL A 158 4.48 8.41 -7.82
CA VAL A 158 4.91 9.01 -9.09
C VAL A 158 5.64 7.97 -9.96
N ALA A 159 6.57 7.20 -9.39
CA ALA A 159 7.29 6.16 -10.12
C ALA A 159 6.35 5.09 -10.68
N THR A 160 5.40 4.61 -9.87
CA THR A 160 4.40 3.64 -10.31
C THR A 160 3.51 4.22 -11.42
N LEU A 161 3.03 5.45 -11.29
CA LEU A 161 2.21 6.09 -12.35
C LEU A 161 2.97 6.21 -13.66
N LEU A 162 4.20 6.71 -13.62
CA LEU A 162 5.07 6.81 -14.81
C LEU A 162 5.30 5.43 -15.44
N PHE A 163 5.51 4.40 -14.62
CA PHE A 163 5.66 3.03 -15.09
C PHE A 163 4.40 2.49 -15.78
N ILE A 164 3.22 2.68 -15.18
CA ILE A 164 1.94 2.27 -15.76
C ILE A 164 1.70 2.96 -17.11
N VAL A 165 1.99 4.26 -17.20
CA VAL A 165 1.87 5.03 -18.45
C VAL A 165 2.82 4.47 -19.52
N ALA A 166 4.09 4.25 -19.17
CA ALA A 166 5.08 3.70 -20.08
C ALA A 166 4.70 2.30 -20.60
N VAL A 167 4.19 1.43 -19.71
CA VAL A 167 3.65 0.12 -20.07
C VAL A 167 2.49 0.26 -21.04
N THR A 168 1.52 1.12 -20.73
CA THR A 168 0.32 1.31 -21.55
C THR A 168 0.67 1.78 -22.96
N ILE A 169 1.63 2.72 -23.08
CA ILE A 169 2.15 3.18 -24.37
C ILE A 169 2.80 2.02 -25.13
N LYS A 170 3.63 1.22 -24.46
CA LYS A 170 4.31 0.07 -25.08
C LYS A 170 3.33 -0.99 -25.55
N VAL A 171 2.31 -1.31 -24.76
CA VAL A 171 1.25 -2.25 -25.12
C VAL A 171 0.45 -1.76 -26.33
N ARG A 172 0.12 -0.46 -26.42
CA ARG A 172 -0.60 0.11 -27.57
C ARG A 172 0.18 0.11 -28.89
N ARG A 173 1.51 0.04 -28.83
CA ARG A 173 2.39 0.08 -30.02
C ARG A 173 2.64 -1.30 -30.63
N VAL A 174 2.24 -2.37 -29.95
CA VAL A 174 2.41 -3.78 -30.38
C VAL A 174 1.13 -4.27 -31.02
#